data_AF-A0A0C2H4A0-F1
#
_entry.id   AF-A0A0C2H4A0-F1
#
_cell.length_a   1.000
_cell.length_b   1.000
_cell.length_c   1.000
_cell.angle_alpha   90.00
_cell.angle_beta   90.00
_cell.angle_gamma   90.00
#
_symmetry.space_group_name_H-M   'P 1'
#
loop_
_entity.id
_entity.type
_entity.pdbx_description
1 polymer ?
#
loop_
_entity_poly.entity_id
_entity_poly.type
_entity_poly.pdbx_seq_one_letter_code
_entity_poly.pdbx_strand_id
1 'polypeptide(L)'
;MAFGGTDRILERVLKYIFRIPRHVTLPEHEASLDLLYSDDPNLKNIAELNREVKVLSDRVVEKRFILHQLNEEIEDANDVIEVLLALVMELEKVTPDLQSESIDSSYVNTAVSR
;
A
#
# COMPACT_ATOMS: atom_id res chain seq x y z
N MET A 1 8.00 -71.78 -15.06
CA MET A 1 8.29 -70.34 -15.23
C MET A 1 7.83 -69.63 -13.97
N ALA A 2 8.76 -69.19 -13.11
CA ALA A 2 8.43 -68.52 -11.85
C ALA A 2 8.68 -67.02 -12.00
N PHE A 3 7.63 -66.26 -12.27
CA PHE A 3 7.65 -64.78 -12.31
C PHE A 3 7.43 -64.13 -10.93
N GLY A 4 7.60 -64.86 -9.82
CA GLY A 4 7.31 -64.36 -8.46
C GLY A 4 8.49 -63.70 -7.73
N GLY A 5 9.66 -63.58 -8.37
CA GLY A 5 10.87 -63.04 -7.74
C GLY A 5 10.94 -61.51 -7.72
N THR A 6 10.47 -60.87 -8.80
CA THR A 6 10.48 -59.41 -8.97
C THR A 6 9.50 -58.71 -8.03
N ASP A 7 8.34 -59.29 -7.82
CA ASP A 7 7.29 -58.71 -6.96
C ASP A 7 7.73 -58.64 -5.50
N ARG A 8 8.43 -59.68 -5.03
CA ARG A 8 9.00 -59.70 -3.67
C ARG A 8 10.13 -58.69 -3.49
N ILE A 9 10.92 -58.44 -4.53
CA ILE A 9 11.98 -57.43 -4.49
C ILE A 9 11.36 -56.04 -4.47
N LEU A 10 10.41 -55.78 -5.35
CA LEU A 10 9.69 -54.50 -5.40
C LEU A 10 9.00 -54.19 -4.06
N GLU A 11 8.31 -55.18 -3.46
CA GLU A 11 7.67 -55.03 -2.15
C GLU A 11 8.68 -54.65 -1.05
N ARG A 12 9.85 -55.29 -1.03
CA ARG A 12 10.92 -54.97 -0.07
C ARG A 12 11.50 -53.58 -0.31
N VAL A 13 11.72 -53.19 -1.56
CA VAL A 13 12.24 -51.87 -1.94
C VAL A 13 11.28 -50.76 -1.49
N LEU A 14 9.98 -50.90 -1.78
CA LEU A 14 8.98 -49.92 -1.33
C LEU A 14 8.87 -49.87 0.20
N LYS A 15 8.97 -51.01 0.87
CA LYS A 15 8.81 -51.09 2.33
C LYS A 15 10.00 -50.59 3.12
N TYR A 16 11.23 -50.80 2.64
CA TYR A 16 12.44 -50.57 3.42
C TYR A 16 13.36 -49.48 2.85
N ILE A 17 13.25 -49.13 1.56
CA ILE A 17 14.10 -48.10 0.93
C ILE A 17 13.32 -46.80 0.75
N PHE A 18 12.14 -46.87 0.12
CA PHE A 18 11.34 -45.67 -0.19
C PHE A 18 10.35 -45.28 0.91
N ARG A 19 10.35 -45.99 2.04
CA ARG A 19 9.44 -45.72 3.14
C ARG A 19 10.07 -44.76 4.15
N ILE A 20 9.41 -43.65 4.39
CA ILE A 20 9.72 -42.77 5.52
C ILE A 20 9.12 -43.40 6.80
N PRO A 21 9.91 -43.61 7.87
CA PRO A 21 9.40 -44.11 9.13
C PRO A 21 8.38 -43.15 9.75
N ARG A 22 7.30 -43.68 10.36
CA ARG A 22 6.20 -42.86 10.89
C ARG A 22 6.58 -41.91 12.04
N HIS A 23 7.69 -42.19 12.73
CA HIS A 23 8.20 -41.38 13.84
C HIS A 23 9.24 -40.36 13.38
N VAL A 24 9.53 -40.29 12.07
CA VAL A 24 10.45 -39.33 11.49
C VAL A 24 9.62 -38.26 10.78
N THR A 25 9.81 -37.02 11.20
CA THR A 25 9.32 -35.85 10.47
C THR A 25 10.40 -35.45 9.48
N LEU A 26 10.01 -35.18 8.24
CA LEU A 26 10.94 -34.64 7.25
C LEU A 26 11.23 -33.16 7.57
N PRO A 27 12.44 -32.64 7.29
CA PRO A 27 12.80 -31.25 7.57
C PRO A 27 11.81 -30.23 6.99
N GLU A 28 11.25 -30.48 5.80
CA GLU A 28 10.24 -29.63 5.16
C GLU A 28 8.89 -29.56 5.89
N HIS A 29 8.67 -30.42 6.89
CA HIS A 29 7.43 -30.50 7.65
C HIS A 29 7.60 -30.14 9.14
N GLU A 30 8.80 -29.82 9.60
CA GLU A 30 9.06 -29.45 11.00
C GLU A 30 8.21 -28.25 11.42
N ALA A 31 8.20 -27.18 10.62
CA ALA A 31 7.39 -25.99 10.93
C ALA A 31 5.88 -26.28 11.02
N SER A 32 5.36 -27.15 10.14
CA SER A 32 3.96 -27.56 10.19
C SER A 32 3.65 -28.37 11.45
N LEU A 33 4.60 -29.22 11.88
CA LEU A 33 4.50 -30.00 13.10
C LEU A 33 4.51 -29.08 14.33
N ASP A 34 5.40 -28.10 14.37
CA ASP A 34 5.51 -27.13 15.44
C ASP A 34 4.21 -26.32 15.56
N LEU A 35 3.62 -25.90 14.45
CA LEU A 35 2.33 -25.21 14.43
C LEU A 35 1.17 -26.09 14.93
N LEU A 36 1.18 -27.40 14.63
CA LEU A 36 0.15 -28.34 15.06
C LEU A 36 0.14 -28.56 16.58
N TYR A 37 1.31 -28.49 17.23
CA TYR A 37 1.46 -28.68 18.68
C TYR A 37 1.73 -27.39 19.44
N SER A 38 1.62 -26.23 18.77
CA SER A 38 1.83 -24.95 19.41
C SER A 38 0.64 -24.59 20.32
N ASP A 39 0.96 -24.21 21.56
CA ASP A 39 0.00 -23.66 22.53
C ASP A 39 -0.16 -22.14 22.39
N ASP A 40 0.33 -21.54 21.30
CA ASP A 40 0.25 -20.09 21.09
C ASP A 40 -1.22 -19.64 20.95
N PRO A 41 -1.75 -18.82 21.88
CA PRO A 41 -3.12 -18.33 21.80
C PRO A 41 -3.37 -17.38 20.62
N ASN A 42 -2.30 -16.90 19.96
CA ASN A 42 -2.41 -16.03 18.77
C ASN A 42 -2.47 -16.83 17.46
N LEU A 43 -2.36 -18.15 17.52
CA LEU A 43 -2.37 -19.00 16.35
C LEU A 43 -3.79 -19.06 15.77
N LYS A 44 -3.97 -18.36 14.67
CA LYS A 44 -5.27 -18.27 14.00
C LYS A 44 -5.54 -19.52 13.18
N ASN A 45 -6.80 -19.92 13.14
CA ASN A 45 -7.22 -20.94 12.19
C ASN A 45 -7.05 -20.42 10.75
N ILE A 46 -6.71 -21.30 9.81
CA ILE A 46 -6.67 -21.05 8.37
C ILE A 46 -7.91 -20.28 7.89
N ALA A 47 -9.10 -20.60 8.41
CA ALA A 47 -10.34 -19.90 8.03
C ALA A 47 -10.34 -18.41 8.45
N GLU A 48 -9.80 -18.10 9.63
CA GLU A 48 -9.70 -16.73 10.14
C GLU A 48 -8.63 -15.96 9.38
N LEU A 49 -7.47 -16.59 9.15
CA LEU A 49 -6.39 -16.00 8.36
C LEU A 49 -6.86 -15.64 6.95
N ASN A 50 -7.61 -16.53 6.29
CA ASN A 50 -8.17 -16.27 4.97
C ASN A 50 -9.17 -15.10 4.96
N ARG A 51 -9.95 -14.93 6.02
CA ARG A 51 -10.85 -13.77 6.17
C ARG A 51 -10.06 -12.48 6.31
N GLU A 52 -9.01 -12.47 7.13
CA GLU A 52 -8.16 -11.29 7.33
C GLU A 52 -7.41 -10.90 6.05
N VAL A 53 -6.88 -11.89 5.33
CA VAL A 53 -6.24 -11.67 4.03
C VAL A 53 -7.22 -11.05 3.04
N LYS A 54 -8.46 -11.53 3.00
CA LYS A 54 -9.50 -10.94 2.14
C LYS A 54 -9.81 -9.49 2.53
N VAL A 55 -10.05 -9.22 3.81
CA VAL A 55 -10.31 -7.87 4.31
C VAL A 55 -9.15 -6.92 3.98
N LEU A 56 -7.91 -7.39 4.15
CA LEU A 56 -6.72 -6.60 3.83
C LEU A 56 -6.62 -6.33 2.33
N SER A 57 -6.87 -7.34 1.49
CA SER A 57 -6.90 -7.20 0.03
C SER A 57 -7.93 -6.16 -0.41
N ASP A 58 -9.15 -6.23 0.11
CA ASP A 58 -10.23 -5.30 -0.22
C ASP A 58 -9.85 -3.86 0.18
N ARG A 59 -9.26 -3.68 1.38
CA ARG A 59 -8.76 -2.39 1.85
C ARG A 59 -7.62 -1.85 0.99
N VAL A 60 -6.73 -2.70 0.49
CA VAL A 60 -5.64 -2.26 -0.40
C VAL A 60 -6.21 -1.71 -1.71
N VAL A 61 -7.22 -2.37 -2.28
CA VAL A 61 -7.90 -1.89 -3.49
C VAL A 61 -8.57 -0.55 -3.25
N GLU A 62 -9.32 -0.41 -2.14
CA GLU A 62 -9.96 0.85 -1.75
C GLU A 62 -8.92 1.98 -1.61
N LYS A 63 -7.82 1.73 -0.89
CA LYS A 63 -6.77 2.74 -0.70
C LYS A 63 -6.07 3.13 -1.99
N ARG A 64 -5.89 2.21 -2.94
CA ARG A 64 -5.35 2.53 -4.27
C ARG A 64 -6.27 3.45 -5.05
N PHE A 65 -7.58 3.22 -4.97
CA PHE A 65 -8.56 4.07 -5.64
C PHE A 65 -8.55 5.49 -5.05
N ILE A 66 -8.57 5.61 -3.73
CA ILE A 66 -8.48 6.91 -3.04
C ILE A 66 -7.18 7.64 -3.39
N LEU A 67 -6.04 6.93 -3.41
CA LEU A 67 -4.76 7.53 -3.79
C LEU A 67 -4.78 8.07 -5.22
N HIS A 68 -5.40 7.33 -6.14
CA HIS A 68 -5.53 7.75 -7.53
C HIS A 68 -6.35 9.04 -7.66
N GLN A 69 -7.51 9.10 -6.99
CA GLN A 69 -8.36 10.30 -6.97
C GLN A 69 -7.63 11.51 -6.38
N LEU A 70 -6.93 11.33 -5.26
CA LEU A 70 -6.16 12.41 -4.65
C LEU A 70 -5.04 12.92 -5.57
N ASN A 71 -4.41 12.04 -6.33
CA ASN A 71 -3.38 12.46 -7.30
C ASN A 71 -4.00 13.27 -8.45
N GLU A 72 -5.18 12.87 -8.96
CA GLU A 72 -5.90 13.64 -9.97
C GLU A 72 -6.27 15.04 -9.43
N GLU A 73 -6.81 15.12 -8.22
CA GLU A 73 -7.14 16.41 -7.58
C GLU A 73 -5.91 17.31 -7.40
N ILE A 74 -4.75 16.73 -7.08
CA ILE A 74 -3.49 17.48 -6.98
C ILE A 74 -3.03 17.98 -8.35
N GLU A 75 -3.17 17.17 -9.40
CA GLU A 75 -2.83 17.56 -10.76
C GLU A 75 -3.72 18.72 -11.24
N ASP A 76 -5.03 18.61 -11.06
CA ASP A 76 -5.98 19.68 -11.36
C ASP A 76 -5.65 20.98 -10.61
N ALA A 77 -5.30 20.88 -9.32
CA ALA A 77 -4.91 22.05 -8.52
C ALA A 77 -3.61 22.69 -9.03
N ASN A 78 -2.64 21.89 -9.46
CA ASN A 78 -1.39 22.39 -10.03
C ASN A 78 -1.63 23.12 -11.35
N ASP A 79 -2.49 22.59 -12.22
CA ASP A 79 -2.87 23.24 -13.48
C ASP A 79 -3.48 24.63 -13.23
N VAL A 80 -4.39 24.74 -12.25
CA VAL A 80 -4.99 26.02 -11.86
C VAL A 80 -3.93 26.99 -11.33
N ILE A 81 -2.98 26.51 -10.51
CA ILE A 81 -1.88 27.32 -10.00
C ILE A 81 -1.01 27.86 -11.15
N GLU A 82 -0.72 27.03 -12.16
CA GLU A 82 0.06 27.46 -13.32
C GLU A 82 -0.63 28.59 -14.09
N VAL A 83 -1.95 28.46 -14.33
CA VAL A 83 -2.74 29.52 -14.98
C VAL A 83 -2.74 30.81 -14.15
N LEU A 84 -2.91 30.71 -12.83
CA LEU A 84 -2.90 31.87 -11.94
C LEU A 84 -1.53 32.54 -11.91
N LEU A 85 -0.44 31.77 -11.89
CA LEU A 85 0.92 32.29 -11.99
C LEU A 85 1.15 33.04 -13.31
N ALA A 86 0.70 32.46 -14.43
CA ALA A 86 0.78 33.13 -15.72
C ALA A 86 0.00 34.45 -15.74
N LEU A 87 -1.20 34.48 -15.16
CA LEU A 87 -2.01 35.70 -15.06
C LEU A 87 -1.32 36.77 -14.20
N VAL A 88 -0.75 36.38 -13.06
CA VAL A 88 0.00 37.30 -12.18
C VAL A 88 1.20 37.89 -12.93
N MET A 89 1.97 37.05 -13.64
CA MET A 89 3.10 37.52 -14.44
C MET A 89 2.68 38.52 -15.52
N GLU A 90 1.55 38.29 -16.21
CA GLU A 90 1.03 39.24 -17.19
C GLU A 90 0.56 40.56 -16.55
N LEU A 91 -0.09 40.50 -15.38
CA LEU A 91 -0.45 41.70 -14.63
C LEU A 91 0.78 42.51 -14.19
N GLU A 92 1.82 41.85 -13.68
CA GLU A 92 3.07 42.51 -13.30
C GLU A 92 3.75 43.21 -14.50
N LYS A 93 3.68 42.63 -15.70
CA LYS A 93 4.18 43.25 -16.94
C LYS A 93 3.37 44.47 -17.39
N VAL A 94 2.07 44.52 -17.09
CA VAL A 94 1.17 45.63 -17.47
C VAL A 94 1.19 46.76 -16.42
N THR A 95 1.62 46.48 -15.19
CA THR A 95 1.65 47.45 -14.08
C THR A 95 2.98 48.21 -13.84
N PRO A 96 4.05 48.17 -14.67
CA PRO A 96 5.32 48.81 -14.30
C PRO A 96 5.29 50.35 -14.28
N ASP A 97 4.24 51.00 -14.79
CA ASP A 97 4.17 52.47 -14.93
C ASP A 97 3.29 53.21 -13.89
N LEU A 98 2.86 52.56 -12.80
CA LEU A 98 2.10 53.21 -11.72
C LEU A 98 2.93 53.57 -10.47
N GLN A 99 4.25 53.73 -10.62
CA GLN A 99 5.11 54.39 -9.61
C GLN A 99 5.33 55.88 -9.90
N SER A 100 4.34 56.58 -10.46
CA SER A 100 4.46 58.02 -10.68
C SER A 100 3.15 58.80 -10.50
N GLU A 101 2.34 58.48 -9.49
CA GLU A 101 1.40 59.47 -8.97
C GLU A 101 1.38 59.42 -7.44
N SER A 102 2.29 60.23 -6.88
CA SER A 102 2.24 60.73 -5.52
C SER A 102 0.82 61.18 -5.17
N ILE A 103 0.09 60.35 -4.42
CA ILE A 103 -1.12 60.80 -3.72
C ILE A 103 -0.64 61.74 -2.62
N ASP A 104 -0.58 63.02 -2.96
CA ASP A 104 -0.27 64.11 -2.05
C ASP A 104 -1.38 64.14 -0.99
N SER A 105 -1.05 63.64 0.19
CA SER A 105 -1.93 63.62 1.37
C SER A 105 -2.04 65.05 1.93
N SER A 106 -2.80 65.88 1.24
CA SER A 106 -3.29 67.16 1.76
C SER A 106 -4.81 67.13 1.78
N TYR A 107 -5.39 67.80 2.78
CA TYR A 107 -6.80 67.77 3.21
C TYR A 107 -7.18 66.73 4.28
N VAL A 108 -6.49 66.78 5.42
CA VAL A 108 -7.18 66.63 6.72
C VAL A 108 -7.08 67.96 7.46
N ASN A 109 -7.88 68.94 7.01
CA ASN A 109 -8.12 70.17 7.76
C ASN A 109 -9.39 70.00 8.61
N THR A 110 -9.16 70.01 9.93
CA THR A 110 -9.89 70.85 10.89
C THR A 110 -11.36 70.53 11.18
N ALA A 111 -11.58 69.74 12.23
CA ALA A 111 -12.69 69.98 13.17
C ALA A 111 -12.41 69.29 14.53
N VAL A 112 -11.39 69.76 15.26
CA VAL A 112 -11.34 69.63 16.72
C VAL A 112 -11.25 71.03 17.29
N SER A 113 -12.37 71.53 17.79
CA SER A 113 -12.40 72.63 18.75
C SER A 113 -13.68 72.51 19.58
N ARG A 114 -13.45 72.12 20.83
CA ARG A 114 -14.15 72.45 22.09
C ARG A 114 -15.66 72.65 22.08
#